data_AF-A0A2E9PEC9-F1
#
_entry.id   AF-A0A2E9PEC9-F1
#
_cell.length_a   1.000
_cell.length_b   1.000
_cell.length_c   1.000
_cell.angle_alpha   90.00
_cell.angle_beta   90.00
_cell.angle_gamma   90.00
#
_symmetry.space_group_name_H-M   'P 1'
#
loop_
_entity.id
_entity.type
_entity.pdbx_description
1 polymer ?
#
loop_
_entity_poly.entity_id
_entity_poly.type
_entity_poly.pdbx_seq_one_letter_code
_entity_poly.pdbx_strand_id
1 'polypeptide(L)'
;MTIDISKYSTDDFNATYSPEDNKLRLYADVRIDAEDWQAMKENGWRWAPKQELFYAFWSVKNEDFCLAIAGDILPEEMTMVERAEAKAQRLLILAEKRADQCVGYQRAANDLKNRLDNNQPILLGHHSQRKAEKVNTQIDRAIDKAKETGAAVGYWVWRAQGVVGHANYKNAPRTIYNRIKTLLKDLRDAQKVINNAAHVYDFAIKLQSETDQETRVKKTDLLAGYYMSYEFRRKLEAGEISTDDALQTMIDNATRTINSPVRARNINHILNRLGYEQSQLAVTPRYEGDLTPAVIQTFLRTHGADKPKASKTDFGFLAESSVPLPLHIGQGALSVELDDEQWRDLMQSLGYDVPVKKVQNPILNFKADRPFTVAGIYGNPPQQFEQVEMTKAEYNAQHEDRRRVRKSICGTFRFKTVLINKPEARGYWDSTECAVFITDSKTHPVPDSMTTAEGVQG
;
A
#
# COMPACT_ATOMS: atom_id res chain seq x y z
N MET A 1 -9.57 -13.51 -21.69
CA MET A 1 -9.64 -12.64 -22.87
C MET A 1 -9.91 -13.54 -24.05
N THR A 2 -10.85 -13.21 -24.93
CA THR A 2 -11.25 -14.08 -26.03
C THR A 2 -10.64 -13.52 -27.31
N ILE A 3 -9.45 -13.97 -27.66
CA ILE A 3 -8.74 -13.62 -28.89
C ILE A 3 -8.42 -14.94 -29.59
N ASP A 4 -8.67 -15.00 -30.89
CA ASP A 4 -8.30 -16.16 -31.70
C ASP A 4 -6.81 -16.09 -32.01
N ILE A 5 -6.02 -16.67 -31.10
CA ILE A 5 -4.56 -16.70 -31.21
C ILE A 5 -4.05 -17.53 -32.39
N SER A 6 -4.88 -18.39 -33.01
CA SER A 6 -4.46 -19.23 -34.13
C SER A 6 -4.12 -18.44 -35.41
N LYS A 7 -4.54 -17.17 -35.45
CA LYS A 7 -4.21 -16.21 -36.51
C LYS A 7 -2.76 -15.74 -36.47
N TYR A 8 -2.08 -15.93 -35.35
CA TYR A 8 -0.78 -15.36 -35.04
C TYR A 8 0.26 -16.48 -34.88
N SER A 9 1.49 -16.26 -35.38
CA SER A 9 2.60 -17.15 -35.04
C SER A 9 3.17 -16.72 -33.69
N THR A 10 3.53 -17.68 -32.84
CA THR A 10 4.17 -17.40 -31.56
C THR A 10 5.49 -16.65 -31.74
N ASP A 11 6.23 -16.95 -32.81
CA ASP A 11 7.51 -16.30 -33.13
C ASP A 11 7.38 -14.80 -33.47
N ASP A 12 6.15 -14.31 -33.75
CA ASP A 12 5.90 -12.90 -34.05
C ASP A 12 5.82 -12.03 -32.78
N PHE A 13 5.85 -12.64 -31.60
CA PHE A 13 5.61 -11.98 -30.32
C PHE A 13 6.70 -12.29 -29.31
N ASN A 14 7.08 -11.26 -28.56
CA ASN A 14 7.92 -11.42 -27.37
C ASN A 14 7.18 -10.78 -26.19
N ALA A 15 6.89 -11.57 -25.16
CA ALA A 15 6.26 -11.09 -23.95
C ALA A 15 7.27 -10.98 -22.80
N THR A 16 7.27 -9.85 -22.11
CA THR A 16 8.14 -9.63 -20.95
C THR A 16 7.38 -9.15 -19.73
N TYR A 17 7.97 -9.33 -18.54
CA TYR A 17 7.43 -8.83 -17.28
C TYR A 17 8.45 -7.96 -16.54
N SER A 18 8.00 -6.82 -16.01
CA SER A 18 8.79 -5.98 -15.10
C SER A 18 8.17 -5.95 -13.69
N PRO A 19 8.88 -6.42 -12.65
CA PRO A 19 8.38 -6.38 -11.28
C PRO A 19 8.36 -4.96 -10.69
N GLU A 20 9.19 -4.05 -11.20
CA GLU A 20 9.32 -2.65 -10.76
C GLU A 20 8.02 -1.84 -10.90
N ASP A 21 7.29 -2.08 -11.99
CA ASP A 21 6.02 -1.40 -12.27
C ASP A 21 4.82 -2.35 -12.44
N ASN A 22 5.02 -3.65 -12.19
CA ASN A 22 4.01 -4.70 -12.25
C ASN A 22 3.32 -4.81 -13.62
N LYS A 23 4.09 -4.67 -14.71
CA LYS A 23 3.53 -4.69 -16.07
C LYS A 23 4.07 -5.82 -16.91
N LEU A 24 3.15 -6.41 -17.66
CA LEU A 24 3.43 -7.21 -18.84
C LEU A 24 3.63 -6.26 -20.02
N ARG A 25 4.59 -6.58 -20.87
CA ARG A 25 4.84 -5.91 -22.15
C ARG A 25 4.80 -6.96 -23.24
N LEU A 26 4.25 -6.59 -24.38
CA LEU A 26 4.16 -7.44 -25.56
C LEU A 26 4.74 -6.65 -26.72
N TYR A 27 5.86 -7.14 -27.23
CA TYR A 27 6.46 -6.71 -28.49
C TYR A 27 5.86 -7.57 -29.60
N ALA A 28 5.50 -6.95 -30.71
CA ALA A 28 4.84 -7.62 -31.81
C ALA A 28 5.45 -7.15 -33.13
N ASP A 29 5.94 -8.08 -33.93
CA ASP A 29 6.47 -7.83 -35.27
C ASP A 29 5.36 -7.81 -36.34
N VAL A 30 4.16 -8.25 -35.94
CA VAL A 30 2.96 -8.25 -36.77
C VAL A 30 1.92 -7.28 -36.23
N ARG A 31 1.06 -6.82 -37.14
CA ARG A 31 -0.06 -5.95 -36.78
C ARG A 31 -1.15 -6.77 -36.10
N ILE A 32 -1.59 -6.31 -34.94
CA ILE A 32 -2.78 -6.83 -34.26
C ILE A 32 -4.03 -6.24 -34.90
N ASP A 33 -4.98 -7.11 -35.22
CA ASP A 33 -6.25 -6.75 -35.85
C ASP A 33 -7.10 -5.83 -34.97
N ALA A 34 -8.02 -5.08 -35.58
CA ALA A 34 -8.82 -4.09 -34.86
C ALA A 34 -9.70 -4.71 -33.75
N GLU A 35 -10.25 -5.90 -33.99
CA GLU A 35 -11.08 -6.66 -33.04
C GLU A 35 -10.26 -7.16 -31.86
N ASP A 36 -9.10 -7.77 -32.12
CA ASP A 36 -8.21 -8.27 -31.07
C ASP A 36 -7.62 -7.12 -30.25
N TRP A 37 -7.27 -5.99 -30.90
CA TRP A 37 -6.85 -4.79 -30.20
C TRP A 37 -7.96 -4.21 -29.30
N GLN A 38 -9.23 -4.31 -29.73
CA GLN A 38 -10.36 -3.90 -28.89
C GLN A 38 -10.49 -4.79 -27.66
N ALA A 39 -10.38 -6.11 -27.81
CA ALA A 39 -10.37 -7.05 -26.68
C ALA A 39 -9.19 -6.81 -25.72
N MET A 40 -8.00 -6.50 -26.26
CA MET A 40 -6.83 -6.11 -25.46
C MET A 40 -7.11 -4.85 -24.64
N LYS A 41 -7.68 -3.80 -25.23
CA LYS A 41 -8.03 -2.56 -24.51
C LYS A 41 -9.02 -2.80 -23.37
N GLU A 42 -10.00 -3.68 -23.57
CA GLU A 42 -10.97 -4.07 -22.53
C GLU A 42 -10.31 -4.78 -21.34
N ASN A 43 -9.16 -5.44 -21.56
CA ASN A 43 -8.34 -6.06 -20.52
C ASN A 43 -7.20 -5.15 -20.03
N GLY A 44 -7.26 -3.85 -20.35
CA GLY A 44 -6.37 -2.81 -19.82
C GLY A 44 -5.05 -2.60 -20.57
N TRP A 45 -4.89 -3.22 -21.75
CA TRP A 45 -3.72 -3.02 -22.58
C TRP A 45 -3.68 -1.62 -23.22
N ARG A 46 -2.46 -1.10 -23.38
CA ARG A 46 -2.18 0.23 -23.95
C ARG A 46 -1.01 0.13 -24.94
N TRP A 47 -1.06 0.93 -26.00
CA TRP A 47 0.01 1.04 -26.99
C TRP A 47 1.00 2.15 -26.61
N ALA A 48 2.30 1.85 -26.66
CA ALA A 48 3.38 2.80 -26.44
C ALA A 48 4.13 3.06 -27.77
N PRO A 49 3.68 4.00 -28.61
CA PRO A 49 4.16 4.14 -30.00
C PRO A 49 5.65 4.51 -30.14
N LYS A 50 6.27 5.07 -29.09
CA LYS A 50 7.71 5.41 -29.09
C LYS A 50 8.60 4.28 -28.61
N GLN A 51 8.01 3.22 -28.06
CA GLN A 51 8.70 2.03 -27.60
C GLN A 51 8.28 0.79 -28.40
N GLU A 52 7.32 0.97 -29.31
CA GLU A 52 6.80 -0.07 -30.21
C GLU A 52 6.34 -1.33 -29.46
N LEU A 53 5.70 -1.13 -28.30
CA LEU A 53 5.19 -2.23 -27.46
C LEU A 53 3.79 -1.95 -26.94
N PHE A 54 3.07 -3.02 -26.66
CA PHE A 54 1.83 -3.01 -25.87
C PHE A 54 2.17 -3.28 -24.40
N TYR A 55 1.43 -2.71 -23.46
CA TYR A 55 1.61 -2.99 -22.04
C TYR A 55 0.29 -3.05 -21.27
N ALA A 56 0.24 -3.89 -20.24
CA ALA A 56 -0.85 -3.97 -19.28
C ALA A 56 -0.31 -4.28 -17.88
N PHE A 57 -1.09 -4.01 -16.84
CA PHE A 57 -0.76 -4.55 -15.51
C PHE A 57 -0.92 -6.07 -15.51
N TRP A 58 -0.09 -6.75 -14.71
CA TRP A 58 -0.22 -8.18 -14.52
C TRP A 58 -1.59 -8.51 -13.93
N SER A 59 -2.23 -9.51 -14.54
CA SER A 59 -3.38 -10.22 -14.03
C SER A 59 -3.31 -11.63 -14.58
N VAL A 60 -3.94 -12.60 -13.92
CA VAL A 60 -3.98 -13.99 -14.40
C VAL A 60 -4.45 -14.06 -15.86
N LYS A 61 -5.47 -13.26 -16.23
CA LYS A 61 -5.99 -13.19 -17.61
C LYS A 61 -4.97 -12.66 -18.62
N ASN A 62 -4.17 -11.67 -18.23
CA ASN A 62 -3.16 -11.08 -19.12
C ASN A 62 -1.91 -11.96 -19.22
N GLU A 63 -1.55 -12.65 -18.13
CA GLU A 63 -0.49 -13.66 -18.12
C GLU A 63 -0.85 -14.83 -19.02
N ASP A 64 -2.06 -15.38 -18.88
CA ASP A 64 -2.58 -16.46 -19.76
C ASP A 64 -2.55 -16.05 -21.22
N PHE A 65 -2.91 -14.81 -21.52
CA PHE A 65 -2.83 -14.30 -22.88
C PHE A 65 -1.40 -14.20 -23.39
N CYS A 66 -0.47 -13.66 -22.60
CA CYS A 66 0.93 -13.55 -23.02
C CYS A 66 1.53 -14.93 -23.29
N LEU A 67 1.28 -15.89 -22.41
CA LEU A 67 1.72 -17.28 -22.60
C LEU A 67 1.08 -17.91 -23.84
N ALA A 68 -0.20 -17.63 -24.10
CA ALA A 68 -0.89 -18.18 -25.25
C ALA A 68 -0.41 -17.59 -26.58
N ILE A 69 -0.09 -16.29 -26.63
CA ILE A 69 0.31 -15.59 -27.86
C ILE A 69 1.82 -15.64 -28.13
N ALA A 70 2.66 -15.58 -27.09
CA ALA A 70 4.12 -15.50 -27.19
C ALA A 70 4.84 -16.77 -26.67
N GLY A 71 4.11 -17.74 -26.09
CA GLY A 71 4.66 -19.02 -25.63
C GLY A 71 5.33 -18.95 -24.27
N ASP A 72 6.15 -17.93 -24.02
CA ASP A 72 6.80 -17.66 -22.73
C ASP A 72 6.67 -16.20 -22.30
N ILE A 73 7.11 -15.91 -21.07
CA ILE A 73 7.22 -14.56 -20.54
C ILE A 73 8.60 -14.40 -19.95
N LEU A 74 9.42 -13.56 -20.57
CA LEU A 74 10.80 -13.32 -20.16
C LEU A 74 10.89 -12.12 -19.19
N PRO A 75 11.99 -11.99 -18.42
CA PRO A 75 12.26 -10.76 -17.68
C PRO A 75 12.41 -9.58 -18.64
N GLU A 76 11.80 -8.44 -18.31
CA GLU A 76 12.02 -7.21 -19.07
C GLU A 76 13.49 -6.77 -18.95
N GLU A 77 14.15 -6.61 -20.10
CA GLU A 77 15.58 -6.28 -20.17
C GLU A 77 15.89 -4.86 -19.70
N MET A 78 14.99 -3.90 -19.98
CA MET A 78 15.17 -2.51 -19.57
C MET A 78 14.64 -2.24 -18.17
N THR A 79 15.53 -1.80 -17.29
CA THR A 79 15.17 -1.26 -15.97
C THR A 79 14.31 0.00 -16.11
N MET A 80 13.56 0.38 -15.07
CA MET A 80 12.83 1.66 -15.07
C MET A 80 13.76 2.86 -15.18
N VAL A 81 15.01 2.75 -14.68
CA VAL A 81 16.01 3.81 -14.76
C VAL A 81 16.42 4.03 -16.22
N GLU A 82 16.84 2.98 -16.92
CA GLU A 82 17.23 3.06 -18.33
C GLU A 82 16.05 3.53 -19.20
N ARG A 83 14.83 3.07 -18.92
CA ARG A 83 13.63 3.54 -19.62
C ARG A 83 13.37 5.03 -19.36
N ALA A 84 13.60 5.50 -18.14
CA ALA A 84 13.47 6.91 -17.78
C ALA A 84 14.56 7.74 -18.47
N GLU A 85 15.80 7.24 -18.54
CA GLU A 85 16.91 7.88 -19.25
C GLU A 85 16.63 7.99 -20.74
N ALA A 86 16.23 6.90 -21.41
CA ALA A 86 15.87 6.92 -22.83
C ALA A 86 14.71 7.89 -23.11
N LYS A 87 13.75 8.00 -22.19
CA LYS A 87 12.67 9.00 -22.29
C LYS A 87 13.19 10.42 -22.05
N ALA A 88 14.07 10.63 -21.07
CA ALA A 88 14.66 11.93 -20.78
C ALA A 88 15.51 12.43 -21.97
N GLN A 89 16.35 11.56 -22.55
CA GLN A 89 17.15 11.87 -23.75
C GLN A 89 16.26 12.30 -24.92
N ARG A 90 15.16 11.59 -25.20
CA ARG A 90 14.19 12.00 -26.24
C ARG A 90 13.59 13.38 -25.98
N LEU A 91 13.32 13.72 -24.72
CA LEU A 91 12.83 15.05 -24.34
C LEU A 91 13.91 16.13 -24.49
N LEU A 92 15.17 15.80 -24.21
CA LEU A 92 16.31 16.70 -24.41
C LEU A 92 16.57 16.97 -25.90
N ILE A 93 16.47 15.95 -26.77
CA ILE A 93 16.54 16.13 -28.23
C ILE A 93 15.42 17.08 -28.72
N LEU A 94 14.22 16.97 -28.16
CA LEU A 94 13.14 17.92 -28.46
C LEU A 94 13.49 19.33 -27.98
N ALA A 95 14.11 19.47 -26.80
CA ALA A 95 14.55 20.76 -26.28
C ALA A 95 15.64 21.39 -27.18
N GLU A 96 16.62 20.61 -27.62
CA GLU A 96 17.67 21.04 -28.56
C GLU A 96 17.07 21.51 -29.89
N LYS A 97 16.14 20.75 -30.47
CA LYS A 97 15.42 21.17 -31.67
C LYS A 97 14.67 22.50 -31.48
N ARG A 98 14.11 22.75 -30.28
CA ARG A 98 13.47 24.04 -29.97
C ARG A 98 14.50 25.16 -29.79
N ALA A 99 15.68 24.86 -29.24
CA ALA A 99 16.77 25.81 -29.12
C ALA A 99 17.28 26.24 -30.50
N ASP A 100 17.48 25.30 -31.42
CA ASP A 100 17.88 25.59 -32.81
C ASP A 100 16.86 26.48 -33.53
N GLN A 101 15.56 26.20 -33.35
CA GLN A 101 14.48 27.04 -33.88
C GLN A 101 14.53 28.46 -33.30
N CYS A 102 14.74 28.58 -31.99
CA CYS A 102 14.88 29.88 -31.32
C CYS A 102 16.05 30.68 -31.90
N VAL A 103 17.23 30.07 -32.02
CA VAL A 103 18.42 30.70 -32.63
C VAL A 103 18.14 31.09 -34.08
N GLY A 104 17.46 30.24 -34.86
CA GLY A 104 17.07 30.55 -36.22
C GLY A 104 16.15 31.78 -36.33
N TYR A 105 15.16 31.89 -35.44
CA TYR A 105 14.29 33.07 -35.38
C TYR A 105 15.00 34.32 -34.90
N GLN A 106 15.93 34.22 -33.94
CA GLN A 106 16.77 35.34 -33.51
C GLN A 106 17.66 35.85 -34.63
N ARG A 107 18.31 34.94 -35.38
CA ARG A 107 19.10 35.29 -36.57
C ARG A 107 18.24 35.99 -37.63
N ALA A 108 17.06 35.44 -37.94
CA ALA A 108 16.14 36.06 -38.89
C ALA A 108 15.70 37.47 -38.45
N ALA A 109 15.41 37.67 -37.16
CA ALA A 109 15.08 38.99 -36.62
C ALA A 109 16.26 39.98 -36.75
N ASN A 110 17.48 39.54 -36.41
CA ASN A 110 18.70 40.35 -36.54
C ASN A 110 19.01 40.68 -38.01
N ASP A 111 18.88 39.74 -38.93
CA ASP A 111 19.10 39.97 -40.35
C ASP A 111 18.08 40.98 -40.93
N LEU A 112 16.82 40.88 -40.52
CA LEU A 112 15.78 41.83 -40.91
C LEU A 112 16.05 43.22 -40.31
N LYS A 113 16.51 43.28 -39.07
CA LYS A 113 16.92 44.52 -38.41
C LYS A 113 18.11 45.18 -39.11
N ASN A 114 19.15 44.40 -39.44
CA ASN A 114 20.32 44.88 -40.17
C ASN A 114 19.97 45.43 -41.56
N ARG A 115 18.92 44.90 -42.22
CA ARG A 115 18.40 45.44 -43.50
C ARG A 115 17.66 46.76 -43.32
N LEU A 116 17.14 47.03 -42.13
CA LEU A 116 16.52 48.30 -41.75
C LEU A 116 17.57 49.33 -41.29
N ASP A 117 18.72 48.86 -40.75
CA ASP A 117 19.84 49.63 -40.19
C ASP A 117 20.62 50.43 -41.25
N ASN A 118 19.95 51.39 -41.88
CA ASN A 118 20.55 52.64 -42.36
C ASN A 118 20.29 53.80 -41.38
N ASN A 119 19.85 53.52 -40.14
CA ASN A 119 19.45 54.51 -39.12
C ASN A 119 18.45 55.57 -39.61
N GLN A 120 17.73 55.32 -40.70
CA GLN A 120 16.72 56.26 -41.21
C GLN A 120 15.39 56.01 -40.49
N PRO A 121 14.81 57.02 -39.84
CA PRO A 121 13.46 56.93 -39.30
C PRO A 121 12.47 56.58 -40.40
N ILE A 122 11.41 55.84 -40.07
CA ILE A 122 10.32 55.58 -41.01
C ILE A 122 9.64 56.92 -41.34
N LEU A 123 9.84 57.41 -42.57
CA LEU A 123 9.26 58.66 -43.05
C LEU A 123 7.77 58.46 -43.38
N LEU A 124 6.90 59.12 -42.61
CA LEU A 124 5.45 59.11 -42.80
C LEU A 124 5.06 59.73 -44.16
N GLY A 125 4.27 59.00 -44.95
CA GLY A 125 3.80 59.43 -46.27
C GLY A 125 4.79 59.17 -47.43
N HIS A 126 5.96 58.59 -47.15
CA HIS A 126 6.94 58.25 -48.18
C HIS A 126 6.65 56.88 -48.82
N HIS A 127 7.00 56.69 -50.10
CA HIS A 127 6.70 55.46 -50.85
C HIS A 127 7.33 54.19 -50.24
N SER A 128 8.37 54.33 -49.42
CA SER A 128 9.05 53.22 -48.71
C SER A 128 8.39 52.82 -47.38
N GLN A 129 7.41 53.59 -46.87
CA GLN A 129 6.76 53.37 -45.57
C GLN A 129 6.18 51.95 -45.44
N ARG A 130 5.36 51.52 -46.41
CA ARG A 130 4.71 50.19 -46.39
C ARG A 130 5.72 49.04 -46.33
N LYS A 131 6.89 49.21 -46.97
CA LYS A 131 7.95 48.20 -46.98
C LYS A 131 8.62 48.13 -45.61
N ALA A 132 8.89 49.27 -44.97
CA ALA A 132 9.48 49.34 -43.63
C ALA A 132 8.53 48.77 -42.56
N GLU A 133 7.24 49.12 -42.59
CA GLU A 133 6.22 48.58 -41.67
C GLU A 133 6.08 47.05 -41.78
N LYS A 134 6.11 46.53 -43.02
CA LYS A 134 6.09 45.08 -43.25
C LYS A 134 7.32 44.39 -42.67
N VAL A 135 8.50 44.98 -42.81
CA VAL A 135 9.75 44.43 -42.24
C VAL A 135 9.70 44.47 -40.70
N ASN A 136 9.23 45.57 -40.09
CA ASN A 136 9.02 45.63 -38.64
C ASN A 136 8.07 44.54 -38.15
N THR A 137 6.94 44.34 -38.83
CA THR A 137 6.00 43.27 -38.49
C THR A 137 6.64 41.88 -38.59
N GLN A 138 7.55 41.68 -39.55
CA GLN A 138 8.29 40.42 -39.70
C GLN A 138 9.32 40.23 -38.57
N ILE A 139 9.98 41.30 -38.13
CA ILE A 139 10.90 41.32 -36.98
C ILE A 139 10.12 40.92 -35.72
N ASP A 140 9.00 41.59 -35.44
CA ASP A 140 8.18 41.32 -34.26
C ASP A 140 7.72 39.85 -34.22
N ARG A 141 7.20 39.34 -35.35
CA ARG A 141 6.81 37.93 -35.47
C ARG A 141 7.97 36.97 -35.26
N ALA A 142 9.18 37.29 -35.74
CA ALA A 142 10.35 36.45 -35.53
C ALA A 142 10.78 36.47 -34.05
N ILE A 143 10.76 37.64 -33.40
CA ILE A 143 11.03 37.80 -31.97
C ILE A 143 10.01 37.00 -31.14
N ASP A 144 8.72 37.09 -31.44
CA ASP A 144 7.67 36.37 -30.71
C ASP A 144 7.85 34.85 -30.86
N LYS A 145 8.12 34.36 -32.07
CA LYS A 145 8.44 32.94 -32.29
C LYS A 145 9.71 32.50 -31.56
N ALA A 146 10.73 33.36 -31.48
CA ALA A 146 11.93 33.09 -30.70
C ALA A 146 11.61 32.98 -29.20
N LYS A 147 10.77 33.86 -28.65
CA LYS A 147 10.31 33.79 -27.26
C LYS A 147 9.53 32.50 -27.00
N GLU A 148 8.57 32.15 -27.85
CA GLU A 148 7.75 30.93 -27.72
C GLU A 148 8.61 29.67 -27.75
N THR A 149 9.51 29.56 -28.75
CA THR A 149 10.41 28.40 -28.87
C THR A 149 11.42 28.35 -27.74
N GLY A 150 11.96 29.50 -27.29
CA GLY A 150 12.81 29.59 -26.10
C GLY A 150 12.12 29.12 -24.82
N ALA A 151 10.87 29.52 -24.58
CA ALA A 151 10.09 29.02 -23.44
C ALA A 151 9.85 27.51 -23.52
N ALA A 152 9.63 26.97 -24.73
CA ALA A 152 9.47 25.53 -24.95
C ALA A 152 10.73 24.73 -24.60
N VAL A 153 11.95 25.28 -24.77
CA VAL A 153 13.19 24.62 -24.33
C VAL A 153 13.14 24.33 -22.83
N GLY A 154 12.88 25.37 -22.02
CA GLY A 154 12.81 25.24 -20.57
C GLY A 154 11.75 24.22 -20.12
N TYR A 155 10.60 24.21 -20.78
CA TYR A 155 9.55 23.22 -20.54
C TYR A 155 10.02 21.79 -20.77
N TRP A 156 10.66 21.49 -21.91
CA TRP A 156 11.11 20.14 -22.22
C TRP A 156 12.26 19.67 -21.32
N VAL A 157 13.19 20.57 -20.96
CA VAL A 157 14.25 20.30 -19.99
C VAL A 157 13.65 19.97 -18.62
N TRP A 158 12.70 20.78 -18.12
CA TRP A 158 12.00 20.51 -16.86
C TRP A 158 11.27 19.16 -16.88
N ARG A 159 10.59 18.84 -18.00
CA ARG A 159 9.93 17.53 -18.18
C ARG A 159 10.94 16.37 -18.15
N ALA A 160 12.12 16.53 -18.75
CA ALA A 160 13.18 15.52 -18.72
C ALA A 160 13.69 15.29 -17.29
N GLN A 161 13.94 16.36 -16.53
CA GLN A 161 14.32 16.28 -15.12
C GLN A 161 13.25 15.57 -14.28
N GLY A 162 11.96 15.88 -14.52
CA GLY A 162 10.84 15.22 -13.84
C GLY A 162 10.76 13.71 -14.10
N VAL A 163 11.12 13.26 -15.31
CA VAL A 163 11.18 11.82 -15.64
C VAL A 163 12.26 11.10 -14.82
N VAL A 164 13.46 11.67 -14.75
CA VAL A 164 14.58 11.12 -13.95
C VAL A 164 14.23 11.14 -12.45
N GLY A 165 13.70 12.27 -11.96
CA GLY A 165 13.28 12.41 -10.57
C GLY A 165 12.21 11.40 -10.16
N HIS A 166 11.27 11.07 -11.07
CA HIS A 166 10.27 10.05 -10.81
C HIS A 166 10.87 8.64 -10.68
N ALA A 167 11.83 8.28 -11.54
CA ALA A 167 12.53 7.00 -11.45
C ALA A 167 13.33 6.89 -10.14
N ASN A 168 14.07 7.94 -9.78
CA ASN A 168 14.80 8.00 -8.52
C ASN A 168 13.87 7.90 -7.30
N TYR A 169 12.73 8.58 -7.33
CA TYR A 169 11.72 8.48 -6.27
C TYR A 169 11.18 7.05 -6.12
N LYS A 170 10.94 6.36 -7.23
CA LYS A 170 10.45 4.97 -7.25
C LYS A 170 11.48 3.97 -6.73
N ASN A 171 12.77 4.26 -6.90
CA ASN A 171 13.88 3.44 -6.39
C ASN A 171 14.37 3.86 -5.00
N ALA A 172 13.81 4.92 -4.42
CA ALA A 172 14.18 5.34 -3.07
C ALA A 172 13.82 4.24 -2.05
N PRO A 173 14.70 3.90 -1.08
CA PRO A 173 14.44 2.85 -0.09
C PRO A 173 13.11 3.01 0.63
N ARG A 174 12.74 4.24 1.02
CA ARG A 174 11.45 4.54 1.66
C ARG A 174 10.26 4.13 0.79
N THR A 175 10.34 4.36 -0.53
CA THR A 175 9.28 4.00 -1.47
C THR A 175 9.17 2.48 -1.60
N ILE A 176 10.31 1.78 -1.70
CA ILE A 176 10.38 0.31 -1.71
C ILE A 176 9.76 -0.27 -0.43
N TYR A 177 10.15 0.23 0.76
CA TYR A 177 9.54 -0.19 2.04
C TYR A 177 8.01 -0.01 2.06
N ASN A 178 7.51 1.10 1.50
CA ASN A 178 6.07 1.32 1.40
C ASN A 178 5.39 0.33 0.44
N ARG A 179 6.04 -0.03 -0.68
CA ARG A 179 5.55 -1.08 -1.59
C ARG A 179 5.51 -2.44 -0.90
N ILE A 180 6.55 -2.82 -0.15
CA ILE A 180 6.57 -4.06 0.64
C ILE A 180 5.41 -4.09 1.63
N LYS A 181 5.15 -2.99 2.35
CA LYS A 181 4.01 -2.91 3.29
C LYS A 181 2.66 -3.10 2.58
N THR A 182 2.49 -2.50 1.41
CA THR A 182 1.29 -2.69 0.59
C THR A 182 1.17 -4.13 0.12
N LEU A 183 2.24 -4.74 -0.38
CA LEU A 183 2.24 -6.13 -0.83
C LEU A 183 1.96 -7.12 0.32
N LEU A 184 2.50 -6.89 1.52
CA LEU A 184 2.16 -7.68 2.72
C LEU A 184 0.70 -7.50 3.14
N LYS A 185 0.11 -6.31 2.92
CA LYS A 185 -1.33 -6.11 3.10
C LYS A 185 -2.12 -6.90 2.05
N ASP A 186 -1.75 -6.81 0.78
CA ASP A 186 -2.41 -7.51 -0.32
C ASP A 186 -2.31 -9.04 -0.14
N LEU A 187 -1.17 -9.54 0.34
CA LEU A 187 -0.98 -10.95 0.71
C LEU A 187 -1.97 -11.37 1.80
N ARG A 188 -2.09 -10.58 2.88
CA ARG A 188 -3.04 -10.86 3.96
C ARG A 188 -4.49 -10.81 3.47
N ASP A 189 -4.83 -9.84 2.62
CA ASP A 189 -6.17 -9.71 2.04
C ASP A 189 -6.49 -10.91 1.13
N ALA A 190 -5.53 -11.38 0.33
CA ALA A 190 -5.67 -12.58 -0.50
C ALA A 190 -5.80 -13.87 0.34
N GLN A 191 -4.95 -14.03 1.35
CA GLN A 191 -4.96 -15.19 2.25
C GLN A 191 -6.25 -15.25 3.07
N LYS A 192 -6.76 -14.10 3.53
CA LYS A 192 -8.03 -14.01 4.30
C LYS A 192 -9.21 -14.62 3.55
N VAL A 193 -9.27 -14.50 2.22
CA VAL A 193 -10.35 -15.11 1.43
C VAL A 193 -10.29 -16.63 1.51
N ILE A 194 -9.09 -17.22 1.44
CA ILE A 194 -8.88 -18.67 1.55
C ILE A 194 -9.14 -19.13 2.99
N ASN A 195 -8.63 -18.39 3.98
CA ASN A 195 -8.82 -18.69 5.40
C ASN A 195 -10.31 -18.69 5.78
N ASN A 196 -11.07 -17.68 5.33
CA ASN A 196 -12.51 -17.62 5.55
C ASN A 196 -13.24 -18.81 4.91
N ALA A 197 -12.85 -19.21 3.70
CA ALA A 197 -13.42 -20.39 3.05
C ALA A 197 -13.08 -21.68 3.82
N ALA A 198 -11.86 -21.82 4.33
CA ALA A 198 -11.47 -22.95 5.17
C ALA A 198 -12.29 -23.03 6.47
N HIS A 199 -12.51 -21.90 7.14
CA HIS A 199 -13.40 -21.85 8.31
C HIS A 199 -14.83 -22.29 7.98
N VAL A 200 -15.37 -21.87 6.84
CA VAL A 200 -16.71 -22.26 6.39
C VAL A 200 -16.75 -23.76 6.08
N TYR A 201 -15.74 -24.28 5.38
CA TYR A 201 -15.61 -25.71 5.09
C TYR A 201 -15.61 -26.53 6.39
N ASP A 202 -14.72 -26.20 7.32
CA ASP A 202 -14.60 -26.94 8.58
C ASP A 202 -15.87 -26.87 9.42
N PHE A 203 -16.53 -25.71 9.43
CA PHE A 203 -17.77 -25.54 10.17
C PHE A 203 -18.94 -26.30 9.51
N ALA A 204 -19.04 -26.29 8.18
CA ALA A 204 -20.05 -27.05 7.45
C ALA A 204 -19.87 -28.56 7.62
N ILE A 205 -18.63 -29.07 7.58
CA ILE A 205 -18.32 -30.49 7.87
C ILE A 205 -18.73 -30.86 9.29
N LYS A 206 -18.43 -30.01 10.28
CA LYS A 206 -18.89 -30.23 11.67
C LYS A 206 -20.41 -30.29 11.77
N LEU A 207 -21.12 -29.42 11.06
CA LEU A 207 -22.58 -29.42 11.04
C LEU A 207 -23.19 -30.63 10.32
N GLN A 208 -22.53 -31.17 9.29
CA GLN A 208 -22.96 -32.44 8.68
C GLN A 208 -22.91 -33.60 9.67
N SER A 209 -21.91 -33.62 10.55
CA SER A 209 -21.77 -34.63 11.62
C SER A 209 -22.58 -34.34 12.89
N GLU A 210 -23.30 -33.22 12.96
CA GLU A 210 -24.09 -32.84 14.15
C GLU A 210 -25.32 -33.74 14.28
N THR A 211 -25.48 -34.33 15.46
CA THR A 211 -26.59 -35.25 15.76
C THR A 211 -27.86 -34.52 16.18
N ASP A 212 -27.71 -33.34 16.80
CA ASP A 212 -28.87 -32.52 17.17
C ASP A 212 -29.42 -31.75 15.96
N GLN A 213 -30.61 -32.17 15.50
CA GLN A 213 -31.26 -31.60 14.32
C GLN A 213 -31.61 -30.11 14.49
N GLU A 214 -32.06 -29.70 15.67
CA GLU A 214 -32.44 -28.30 15.90
C GLU A 214 -31.21 -27.39 15.83
N THR A 215 -30.14 -27.78 16.52
CA THR A 215 -28.85 -27.10 16.47
C THR A 215 -28.28 -27.07 15.06
N ARG A 216 -28.36 -28.18 14.33
CA ARG A 216 -27.87 -28.29 12.95
C ARG A 216 -28.59 -27.32 12.02
N VAL A 217 -29.93 -27.30 12.02
CA VAL A 217 -30.73 -26.39 11.18
C VAL A 217 -30.40 -24.93 11.52
N LYS A 218 -30.44 -24.59 12.82
CA LYS A 218 -30.20 -23.21 13.28
C LYS A 218 -28.80 -22.70 12.92
N LYS A 219 -27.76 -23.50 13.15
CA LYS A 219 -26.38 -23.11 12.82
C LYS A 219 -26.12 -23.09 11.32
N THR A 220 -26.81 -23.93 10.55
CA THR A 220 -26.74 -23.91 9.08
C THR A 220 -27.34 -22.62 8.52
N ASP A 221 -28.50 -22.16 9.03
CA ASP A 221 -29.07 -20.87 8.64
C ASP A 221 -28.13 -19.70 8.97
N LEU A 222 -27.55 -19.68 10.18
CA LEU A 222 -26.58 -18.66 10.58
C LEU A 222 -25.34 -18.65 9.66
N LEU A 223 -24.82 -19.82 9.30
CA LEU A 223 -23.70 -19.94 8.38
C LEU A 223 -24.06 -19.45 6.98
N ALA A 224 -25.24 -19.83 6.48
CA ALA A 224 -25.75 -19.39 5.19
C ALA A 224 -25.91 -17.87 5.15
N GLY A 225 -26.42 -17.24 6.21
CA GLY A 225 -26.53 -15.78 6.30
C GLY A 225 -25.20 -15.03 6.35
N TYR A 226 -24.12 -15.70 6.76
CA TYR A 226 -22.78 -15.12 6.76
C TYR A 226 -22.07 -15.28 5.40
N TYR A 227 -22.24 -16.44 4.75
CA TYR A 227 -21.40 -16.85 3.62
C TYR A 227 -22.10 -16.85 2.26
N MET A 228 -23.41 -17.07 2.25
CA MET A 228 -24.21 -17.21 1.04
C MET A 228 -24.97 -15.92 0.71
N SER A 229 -25.56 -15.85 -0.49
CA SER A 229 -26.39 -14.72 -0.87
C SER A 229 -27.69 -14.67 -0.06
N TYR A 230 -28.26 -13.47 0.07
CA TYR A 230 -29.57 -13.28 0.71
C TYR A 230 -30.65 -14.21 0.11
N GLU A 231 -30.70 -14.31 -1.22
CA GLU A 231 -31.65 -15.18 -1.91
C GLU A 231 -31.46 -16.67 -1.58
N PHE A 232 -30.21 -17.12 -1.44
CA PHE A 232 -29.94 -18.50 -1.06
C PHE A 232 -30.47 -18.80 0.35
N ARG A 233 -30.18 -17.91 1.30
CA ARG A 233 -30.66 -18.05 2.68
C ARG A 233 -32.19 -18.04 2.76
N ARG A 234 -32.85 -17.13 2.03
CA ARG A 234 -34.33 -17.06 1.98
C ARG A 234 -34.96 -18.38 1.53
N LYS A 235 -34.36 -19.04 0.53
CA LYS A 235 -34.83 -20.34 0.03
C LYS A 235 -34.63 -21.47 1.06
N LEU A 236 -33.54 -21.43 1.82
CA LEU A 236 -33.30 -22.35 2.92
C LEU A 236 -34.33 -22.15 4.05
N GLU A 237 -34.59 -20.90 4.47
CA GLU A 237 -35.59 -20.57 5.49
C GLU A 237 -37.02 -20.98 5.05
N ALA A 238 -37.33 -20.85 3.76
CA ALA A 238 -38.60 -21.28 3.18
C ALA A 238 -38.72 -22.81 2.99
N GLY A 239 -37.65 -23.57 3.24
CA GLY A 239 -37.60 -25.01 3.04
C GLY A 239 -37.55 -25.46 1.57
N GLU A 240 -37.28 -24.55 0.63
CA GLU A 240 -37.08 -24.87 -0.79
C GLU A 240 -35.75 -25.58 -1.05
N ILE A 241 -34.76 -25.38 -0.18
CA ILE A 241 -33.46 -26.06 -0.17
C ILE A 241 -33.34 -26.79 1.16
N SER A 242 -32.98 -28.08 1.12
CA SER A 242 -32.77 -28.85 2.34
C SER A 242 -31.52 -28.37 3.10
N THR A 243 -31.47 -28.63 4.41
CA THR A 243 -30.27 -28.32 5.21
C THR A 243 -29.03 -29.05 4.67
N ASP A 244 -29.21 -30.26 4.15
CA ASP A 244 -28.12 -31.11 3.64
C ASP A 244 -27.58 -30.57 2.32
N ASP A 245 -28.48 -30.22 1.39
CA ASP A 245 -28.12 -29.58 0.12
C ASP A 245 -27.45 -28.22 0.37
N ALA A 246 -27.90 -27.48 1.38
CA ALA A 246 -27.31 -26.20 1.76
C ALA A 246 -25.88 -26.38 2.28
N LEU A 247 -25.66 -27.32 3.19
CA LEU A 247 -24.32 -27.64 3.69
C LEU A 247 -23.39 -28.12 2.57
N GLN A 248 -23.87 -29.00 1.69
CA GLN A 248 -23.09 -29.48 0.55
C GLN A 248 -22.71 -28.33 -0.40
N THR A 249 -23.66 -27.45 -0.73
CA THR A 249 -23.38 -26.26 -1.56
C THR A 249 -22.33 -25.36 -0.94
N MET A 250 -22.38 -25.14 0.38
CA MET A 250 -21.38 -24.35 1.10
C MET A 250 -20.00 -25.00 1.07
N ILE A 251 -19.94 -26.32 1.27
CA ILE A 251 -18.71 -27.12 1.16
C ILE A 251 -18.11 -27.01 -0.25
N ASP A 252 -18.92 -27.17 -1.29
CA ASP A 252 -18.45 -27.10 -2.67
C ASP A 252 -17.92 -25.71 -3.03
N ASN A 253 -18.61 -24.65 -2.60
CA ASN A 253 -18.18 -23.27 -2.79
C ASN A 253 -16.88 -22.95 -2.04
N ALA A 254 -16.78 -23.41 -0.79
CA ALA A 254 -15.58 -23.26 0.02
C ALA A 254 -14.40 -24.02 -0.61
N THR A 255 -14.61 -25.27 -1.01
CA THR A 255 -13.62 -26.13 -1.69
C THR A 255 -13.13 -25.48 -2.97
N ARG A 256 -14.03 -24.96 -3.81
CA ARG A 256 -13.66 -24.22 -5.03
C ARG A 256 -12.84 -22.97 -4.74
N THR A 257 -13.13 -22.29 -3.63
CA THR A 257 -12.38 -21.09 -3.22
C THR A 257 -10.98 -21.45 -2.73
N ILE A 258 -10.85 -22.47 -1.88
CA ILE A 258 -9.59 -22.97 -1.34
C ILE A 258 -8.68 -23.47 -2.48
N ASN A 259 -9.24 -24.27 -3.39
CA ASN A 259 -8.50 -24.90 -4.49
C ASN A 259 -8.43 -24.05 -5.77
N SER A 260 -8.72 -22.75 -5.69
CA SER A 260 -8.78 -21.89 -6.88
C SER A 260 -7.38 -21.66 -7.48
N PRO A 261 -7.10 -22.10 -8.72
CA PRO A 261 -5.79 -21.89 -9.36
C PRO A 261 -5.48 -20.41 -9.57
N VAL A 262 -6.52 -19.61 -9.87
CA VAL A 262 -6.42 -18.16 -10.04
C VAL A 262 -5.96 -17.49 -8.74
N ARG A 263 -6.49 -17.91 -7.58
CA ARG A 263 -6.07 -17.36 -6.28
C ARG A 263 -4.65 -17.77 -5.93
N ALA A 264 -4.29 -19.02 -6.17
CA ALA A 264 -2.93 -19.51 -5.97
C ALA A 264 -1.92 -18.69 -6.80
N ARG A 265 -2.21 -18.43 -8.09
CA ARG A 265 -1.37 -17.59 -8.95
C ARG A 265 -1.27 -16.15 -8.46
N ASN A 266 -2.37 -15.55 -8.01
CA ASN A 266 -2.32 -14.20 -7.43
C ASN A 266 -1.44 -14.14 -6.17
N ILE A 267 -1.53 -15.13 -5.27
CA ILE A 267 -0.68 -15.21 -4.08
C ILE A 267 0.78 -15.38 -4.47
N ASN A 268 1.09 -16.32 -5.37
CA ASN A 268 2.44 -16.53 -5.88
C ASN A 268 3.01 -15.27 -6.54
N HIS A 269 2.20 -14.54 -7.31
CA HIS A 269 2.61 -13.27 -7.89
C HIS A 269 2.97 -12.22 -6.83
N ILE A 270 2.15 -12.09 -5.78
CA ILE A 270 2.45 -11.19 -4.66
C ILE A 270 3.74 -11.60 -3.96
N LEU A 271 3.96 -12.90 -3.73
CA LEU A 271 5.17 -13.43 -3.09
C LEU A 271 6.42 -13.18 -3.95
N ASN A 272 6.36 -13.43 -5.26
CA ASN A 272 7.45 -13.14 -6.19
C ASN A 272 7.80 -11.65 -6.21
N ARG A 273 6.78 -10.78 -6.18
CA ARG A 273 6.99 -9.33 -6.09
C ARG A 273 7.55 -8.90 -4.75
N LEU A 274 7.14 -9.54 -3.65
CA LEU A 274 7.74 -9.30 -2.32
C LEU A 274 9.23 -9.64 -2.34
N GLY A 275 9.59 -10.82 -2.87
CA GLY A 275 10.99 -11.24 -3.01
C GLY A 275 11.80 -10.27 -3.87
N TYR A 276 11.23 -9.77 -4.98
CA TYR A 276 11.87 -8.74 -5.79
C TYR A 276 12.09 -7.43 -5.02
N GLU A 277 11.06 -6.86 -4.40
CA GLU A 277 11.20 -5.58 -3.68
C GLU A 277 12.16 -5.70 -2.49
N GLN A 278 12.20 -6.86 -1.84
CA GLN A 278 13.15 -7.15 -0.76
C GLN A 278 14.59 -7.23 -1.27
N SER A 279 14.83 -7.82 -2.44
CA SER A 279 16.18 -7.90 -3.03
C SER A 279 16.73 -6.53 -3.45
N GLN A 280 15.88 -5.52 -3.61
CA GLN A 280 16.29 -4.13 -3.86
C GLN A 280 16.76 -3.39 -2.60
N LEU A 281 16.62 -4.00 -1.41
CA LEU A 281 17.07 -3.45 -0.14
C LEU A 281 18.33 -4.17 0.36
N ALA A 282 18.99 -3.58 1.36
CA ALA A 282 20.04 -4.27 2.08
C ALA A 282 19.49 -5.53 2.76
N VAL A 283 20.34 -6.56 2.91
CA VAL A 283 19.98 -7.82 3.55
C VAL A 283 19.43 -7.57 4.94
N THR A 284 18.26 -8.15 5.23
CA THR A 284 17.65 -8.07 6.56
C THR A 284 18.58 -8.72 7.59
N PRO A 285 18.91 -8.02 8.68
CA PRO A 285 19.76 -8.61 9.72
C PRO A 285 19.05 -9.80 10.36
N ARG A 286 19.82 -10.84 10.69
CA ARG A 286 19.30 -11.98 11.44
C ARG A 286 18.88 -11.49 12.82
N TYR A 287 17.71 -11.90 13.29
CA TYR A 287 17.26 -11.53 14.62
C TYR A 287 18.13 -12.22 15.68
N GLU A 288 18.65 -11.46 16.64
CA GLU A 288 19.52 -11.97 17.72
C GLU A 288 18.84 -11.97 19.11
N GLY A 289 17.65 -11.37 19.24
CA GLY A 289 16.94 -11.33 20.52
C GLY A 289 16.26 -12.65 20.91
N ASP A 290 15.63 -12.66 22.08
CA ASP A 290 14.91 -13.84 22.57
C ASP A 290 13.70 -14.17 21.70
N LEU A 291 13.69 -15.39 21.15
CA LEU A 291 12.49 -15.90 20.48
C LEU A 291 11.42 -16.21 21.54
N THR A 292 10.24 -15.65 21.32
CA THR A 292 9.07 -15.88 22.16
C THR A 292 7.88 -16.25 21.28
N PRO A 293 6.86 -16.94 21.84
CA PRO A 293 5.64 -17.22 21.10
C PRO A 293 4.99 -15.98 20.49
N ALA A 294 5.10 -14.82 21.17
CA ALA A 294 4.56 -13.56 20.68
C ALA A 294 5.28 -13.04 19.43
N VAL A 295 6.61 -13.20 19.35
CA VAL A 295 7.40 -12.82 18.17
C VAL A 295 6.99 -13.68 16.97
N ILE A 296 6.94 -15.01 17.16
CA ILE A 296 6.55 -15.95 16.09
C ILE A 296 5.13 -15.66 15.61
N GLN A 297 4.16 -15.50 16.51
CA GLN A 297 2.79 -15.18 16.12
C GLN A 297 2.67 -13.85 15.37
N THR A 298 3.47 -12.84 15.73
CA THR A 298 3.45 -11.53 15.04
C THR A 298 4.01 -11.67 13.63
N PHE A 299 5.12 -12.40 13.47
CA PHE A 299 5.68 -12.78 12.18
C PHE A 299 4.64 -13.51 11.31
N LEU A 300 4.05 -14.60 11.80
CA LEU A 300 3.05 -15.39 11.08
C LEU A 300 1.85 -14.55 10.62
N ARG A 301 1.30 -13.69 11.49
CA ARG A 301 0.18 -12.79 11.14
C ARG A 301 0.57 -11.76 10.10
N THR A 302 1.82 -11.29 10.11
CA THR A 302 2.34 -10.33 9.11
C THR A 302 2.30 -10.96 7.72
N HIS A 303 2.52 -12.26 7.65
CA HIS A 303 2.55 -13.06 6.44
C HIS A 303 1.24 -13.79 6.10
N GLY A 304 0.12 -13.45 6.76
CA GLY A 304 -1.21 -13.93 6.36
C GLY A 304 -1.74 -15.16 7.10
N ALA A 305 -1.03 -15.67 8.11
CA ALA A 305 -1.59 -16.73 8.95
C ALA A 305 -2.80 -16.23 9.75
N ASP A 306 -3.90 -17.00 9.75
CA ASP A 306 -5.10 -16.65 10.51
C ASP A 306 -4.99 -17.12 11.96
N LYS A 307 -5.09 -16.17 12.89
CA LYS A 307 -5.07 -16.40 14.34
C LYS A 307 -4.08 -17.50 14.80
N PRO A 308 -2.80 -17.45 14.38
CA PRO A 308 -1.84 -18.49 14.73
C PRO A 308 -1.58 -18.52 16.23
N LYS A 309 -1.32 -19.72 16.75
CA LYS A 309 -0.87 -19.99 18.10
C LYS A 309 0.52 -20.60 18.04
N ALA A 310 1.46 -19.99 18.75
CA ALA A 310 2.80 -20.54 18.93
C ALA A 310 2.96 -21.05 20.36
N SER A 311 3.66 -22.17 20.53
CA SER A 311 4.00 -22.77 21.81
C SER A 311 5.44 -23.27 21.80
N LYS A 312 6.10 -23.23 22.96
CA LYS A 312 7.47 -23.71 23.11
C LYS A 312 7.45 -25.23 23.29
N THR A 313 8.32 -25.93 22.58
CA THR A 313 8.52 -27.38 22.65
C THR A 313 9.98 -27.68 23.03
N ASP A 314 10.33 -28.95 23.17
CA ASP A 314 11.71 -29.37 23.44
C ASP A 314 12.63 -29.14 22.23
N PHE A 315 12.07 -29.16 21.01
CA PHE A 315 12.80 -28.93 19.76
C PHE A 315 12.94 -27.44 19.42
N GLY A 316 11.98 -26.60 19.84
CA GLY A 316 11.99 -25.17 19.59
C GLY A 316 10.60 -24.57 19.77
N PHE A 317 9.94 -24.25 18.66
CA PHE A 317 8.58 -23.71 18.69
C PHE A 317 7.68 -24.37 17.65
N LEU A 318 6.51 -24.80 18.13
CA LEU A 318 5.39 -25.27 17.31
C LEU A 318 4.44 -24.10 17.06
N ALA A 319 4.18 -23.82 15.78
CA ALA A 319 3.15 -22.91 15.33
C ALA A 319 1.97 -23.67 14.75
N GLU A 320 0.76 -23.38 15.22
CA GLU A 320 -0.49 -24.01 14.83
C GLU A 320 -1.52 -22.97 14.40
N SER A 321 -2.43 -23.39 13.52
CA SER A 321 -3.55 -22.59 13.05
C SER A 321 -4.76 -23.50 12.84
N SER A 322 -5.96 -22.96 13.03
CA SER A 322 -7.20 -23.71 12.75
C SER A 322 -7.45 -23.89 11.25
N VAL A 323 -6.76 -23.13 10.41
CA VAL A 323 -6.80 -23.21 8.94
C VAL A 323 -5.37 -23.31 8.39
N PRO A 324 -5.18 -23.83 7.17
CA PRO A 324 -3.86 -23.97 6.55
C PRO A 324 -2.96 -22.74 6.67
N LEU A 325 -1.71 -22.95 7.10
CA LEU A 325 -0.70 -21.90 7.14
C LEU A 325 -0.33 -21.45 5.72
N PRO A 326 0.11 -20.19 5.54
CA PRO A 326 0.53 -19.69 4.23
C PRO A 326 1.59 -20.57 3.57
N LEU A 327 1.56 -20.66 2.24
CA LEU A 327 2.38 -21.58 1.45
C LEU A 327 3.89 -21.39 1.72
N HIS A 328 4.35 -20.14 1.81
CA HIS A 328 5.74 -19.77 2.04
C HIS A 328 6.22 -19.94 3.50
N ILE A 329 5.37 -20.47 4.38
CA ILE A 329 5.71 -20.77 5.79
C ILE A 329 5.51 -22.25 6.07
N GLY A 330 4.28 -22.75 5.93
CA GLY A 330 3.89 -24.09 6.36
C GLY A 330 3.42 -24.98 5.22
N GLN A 331 3.61 -24.57 3.95
CA GLN A 331 3.19 -25.33 2.76
C GLN A 331 1.70 -25.77 2.78
N GLY A 332 0.83 -25.02 3.47
CA GLY A 332 -0.58 -25.37 3.63
C GLY A 332 -0.88 -26.36 4.76
N ALA A 333 0.11 -26.76 5.57
CA ALA A 333 -0.11 -27.55 6.78
C ALA A 333 -0.82 -26.72 7.87
N LEU A 334 -1.51 -27.41 8.79
CA LEU A 334 -2.14 -26.79 9.96
C LEU A 334 -1.14 -26.41 11.05
N SER A 335 0.06 -27.00 11.00
CA SER A 335 1.14 -26.70 11.93
C SER A 335 2.50 -26.81 11.27
N VAL A 336 3.47 -26.11 11.87
CA VAL A 336 4.89 -26.20 11.52
C VAL A 336 5.70 -26.09 12.81
N GLU A 337 6.64 -27.01 13.00
CA GLU A 337 7.57 -27.00 14.12
C GLU A 337 8.97 -26.77 13.58
N LEU A 338 9.65 -25.76 14.11
CA LEU A 338 11.02 -25.42 13.74
C LEU A 338 11.82 -25.12 15.00
N ASP A 339 13.12 -25.36 14.93
CA ASP A 339 14.06 -24.94 15.96
C ASP A 339 14.27 -23.41 15.92
N ASP A 340 14.98 -22.90 16.92
CA ASP A 340 15.23 -21.46 17.06
C ASP A 340 16.03 -20.86 15.89
N GLU A 341 16.94 -21.63 15.29
CA GLU A 341 17.77 -21.17 14.17
C GLU A 341 16.95 -21.13 12.88
N GLN A 342 16.18 -22.17 12.61
CA GLN A 342 15.26 -22.29 11.49
C GLN A 342 14.19 -21.18 11.50
N TRP A 343 13.65 -20.83 12.68
CA TRP A 343 12.73 -19.69 12.78
C TRP A 343 13.39 -18.36 12.43
N ARG A 344 14.64 -18.13 12.86
CA ARG A 344 15.39 -16.91 12.53
C ARG A 344 15.72 -16.85 11.04
N ASP A 345 16.11 -17.97 10.45
CA ASP A 345 16.45 -18.07 9.03
C ASP A 345 15.21 -17.89 8.16
N LEU A 346 14.06 -18.42 8.60
CA LEU A 346 12.77 -18.17 7.94
C LEU A 346 12.37 -16.69 8.01
N MET A 347 12.49 -16.05 9.18
CA MET A 347 12.22 -14.60 9.30
C MET A 347 13.14 -13.78 8.41
N GLN A 348 14.44 -14.09 8.40
CA GLN A 348 15.43 -13.38 7.60
C GLN A 348 15.19 -13.55 6.09
N SER A 349 14.98 -14.79 5.62
CA SER A 349 14.74 -15.09 4.20
C SER A 349 13.48 -14.43 3.67
N LEU A 350 12.48 -14.20 4.53
CA LEU A 350 11.25 -13.48 4.20
C LEU A 350 11.34 -11.98 4.47
N GLY A 351 12.54 -11.46 4.74
CA GLY A 351 12.81 -10.04 4.95
C GLY A 351 12.10 -9.43 6.15
N TYR A 352 11.74 -10.23 7.16
CA TYR A 352 11.00 -9.79 8.34
C TYR A 352 11.95 -9.20 9.38
N ASP A 353 11.84 -7.88 9.59
CA ASP A 353 12.50 -7.19 10.68
C ASP A 353 11.61 -7.22 11.93
N VAL A 354 12.09 -7.84 13.01
CA VAL A 354 11.34 -8.02 14.25
C VAL A 354 11.12 -6.64 14.90
N PRO A 355 9.86 -6.18 15.03
CA PRO A 355 9.61 -4.85 15.57
C PRO A 355 10.14 -4.74 17.00
N VAL A 356 11.08 -3.81 17.22
CA VAL A 356 11.54 -3.50 18.57
C VAL A 356 10.33 -3.02 19.38
N LYS A 357 10.02 -3.71 20.47
CA LYS A 357 8.96 -3.32 21.38
C LYS A 357 9.30 -1.92 21.89
N LYS A 358 8.55 -0.91 21.44
CA LYS A 358 8.68 0.45 21.98
C LYS A 358 8.46 0.38 23.48
N VAL A 359 9.51 0.66 24.26
CA VAL A 359 9.42 0.74 25.71
C VAL A 359 8.44 1.86 26.02
N GLN A 360 7.23 1.48 26.42
CA GLN A 360 6.27 2.47 26.89
C GLN A 360 6.65 2.83 28.32
N ASN A 361 6.66 4.13 28.61
CA ASN A 361 6.89 4.61 29.97
C ASN A 361 5.95 3.96 30.99
N PRO A 362 6.41 3.74 32.23
CA PRO A 362 5.59 3.13 33.27
C PRO A 362 4.33 3.96 33.55
N ILE A 363 3.23 3.27 33.87
CA ILE A 363 2.05 3.94 34.44
C ILE A 363 2.30 4.04 35.94
N LEU A 364 2.36 5.27 36.46
CA LEU A 364 2.60 5.52 37.87
C LEU A 364 1.31 5.96 38.56
N ASN A 365 1.07 5.40 39.74
CA ASN A 365 -0.05 5.74 40.61
C ASN A 365 0.52 6.37 41.88
N PHE A 366 0.48 7.69 41.98
CA PHE A 366 1.01 8.45 43.11
C PHE A 366 0.10 9.64 43.41
N LYS A 367 0.06 10.06 44.68
CA LYS A 367 -0.62 11.27 45.09
C LYS A 367 0.24 12.48 44.74
N ALA A 368 -0.33 13.47 44.09
CA ALA A 368 0.37 14.66 43.62
C ALA A 368 -0.21 15.92 44.28
N ASP A 369 0.66 16.84 44.68
CA ASP A 369 0.27 18.13 45.26
C ASP A 369 0.03 19.22 44.20
N ARG A 370 0.18 18.86 42.91
CA ARG A 370 -0.02 19.76 41.78
C ARG A 370 -0.72 19.05 40.61
N PRO A 371 -1.39 19.79 39.71
CA PRO A 371 -2.04 19.22 38.54
C PRO A 371 -1.05 18.51 37.61
N PHE A 372 -1.52 17.42 36.98
CA PHE A 372 -0.74 16.74 35.96
C PHE A 372 -0.79 17.54 34.66
N THR A 373 0.34 17.65 33.97
CA THR A 373 0.41 18.38 32.69
C THR A 373 0.74 17.42 31.54
N VAL A 374 0.07 17.61 30.41
CA VAL A 374 0.31 16.91 29.14
C VAL A 374 0.66 17.94 28.07
N ALA A 375 1.61 17.59 27.20
CA ALA A 375 1.97 18.44 26.05
C ALA A 375 0.75 18.66 25.13
N GLY A 376 0.55 19.89 24.69
CA GLY A 376 -0.49 20.23 23.74
C GLY A 376 -0.20 19.63 22.35
N ILE A 377 -1.25 19.35 21.59
CA ILE A 377 -1.15 18.77 20.24
C ILE A 377 -1.55 19.84 19.22
N TYR A 378 -0.86 19.89 18.07
CA TYR A 378 -1.18 20.78 16.95
C TYR A 378 -1.19 22.28 17.32
N GLY A 379 -0.23 22.72 18.14
CA GLY A 379 -0.10 24.11 18.56
C GLY A 379 -1.07 24.55 19.67
N ASN A 380 -1.88 23.64 20.20
CA ASN A 380 -2.68 23.91 21.40
C ASN A 380 -1.79 24.04 22.64
N PRO A 381 -2.19 24.84 23.64
CA PRO A 381 -1.45 24.94 24.89
C PRO A 381 -1.45 23.60 25.65
N PRO A 382 -0.46 23.38 26.54
CA PRO A 382 -0.46 22.22 27.44
C PRO A 382 -1.75 22.12 28.24
N GLN A 383 -2.24 20.90 28.44
CA GLN A 383 -3.46 20.64 29.19
C GLN A 383 -3.12 20.20 30.62
N GLN A 384 -3.81 20.78 31.60
CA GLN A 384 -3.70 20.41 33.01
C GLN A 384 -4.88 19.57 33.46
N PHE A 385 -4.62 18.61 34.36
CA PHE A 385 -5.58 17.68 34.90
C PHE A 385 -5.49 17.67 36.41
N GLU A 386 -6.56 18.08 37.08
CA GLU A 386 -6.70 17.95 38.53
C GLU A 386 -6.78 16.48 38.93
N GLN A 387 -6.21 16.13 40.10
CA GLN A 387 -6.22 14.76 40.59
C GLN A 387 -7.45 14.48 41.43
N VAL A 388 -8.10 13.35 41.17
CA VAL A 388 -9.18 12.79 41.98
C VAL A 388 -8.77 11.45 42.56
N GLU A 389 -9.28 11.17 43.76
CA GLU A 389 -9.08 9.89 44.43
C GLU A 389 -10.30 8.99 44.19
N MET A 390 -10.05 7.73 43.85
CA MET A 390 -11.09 6.71 43.76
C MET A 390 -10.51 5.32 43.97
N THR A 391 -11.35 4.37 44.33
CA THR A 391 -11.00 2.95 44.41
C THR A 391 -10.88 2.33 43.01
N LYS A 392 -10.21 1.19 42.92
CA LYS A 392 -10.10 0.42 41.68
C LYS A 392 -11.47 -0.05 41.18
N ALA A 393 -12.39 -0.34 42.10
CA ALA A 393 -13.77 -0.70 41.79
C ALA A 393 -14.51 0.46 41.12
N GLU A 394 -14.46 1.66 41.69
CA GLU A 394 -15.06 2.87 41.12
C GLU A 394 -14.45 3.23 39.76
N TYR A 395 -13.12 3.14 39.64
CA TYR A 395 -12.46 3.37 38.36
C TYR A 395 -12.88 2.34 37.30
N ASN A 396 -13.10 1.08 37.67
CA ASN A 396 -13.52 0.05 36.72
C ASN A 396 -15.02 0.08 36.40
N ALA A 397 -15.84 0.65 37.27
CA ALA A 397 -17.26 0.87 37.01
C ALA A 397 -17.51 1.94 35.92
N GLN A 398 -16.53 2.81 35.65
CA GLN A 398 -16.62 3.77 34.55
C GLN A 398 -16.50 3.06 33.21
N HIS A 399 -17.34 3.48 32.26
CA HIS A 399 -17.32 2.96 30.89
C HIS A 399 -15.95 3.19 30.21
N GLU A 400 -15.57 2.31 29.28
CA GLU A 400 -14.21 2.27 28.71
C GLU A 400 -13.82 3.57 27.99
N ASP A 401 -14.75 4.22 27.30
CA ASP A 401 -14.56 5.51 26.62
C ASP A 401 -14.24 6.69 27.57
N ARG A 402 -14.63 6.57 28.84
CA ARG A 402 -14.40 7.56 29.90
C ARG A 402 -13.06 7.40 30.57
N ARG A 403 -12.34 6.30 30.34
CA ARG A 403 -11.06 5.98 30.98
C ARG A 403 -9.94 6.12 29.97
N ARG A 404 -8.89 6.84 30.33
CA ARG A 404 -7.75 7.05 29.43
C ARG A 404 -6.43 6.91 30.18
N VAL A 405 -5.36 6.79 29.42
CA VAL A 405 -3.98 6.85 29.90
C VAL A 405 -3.27 7.98 29.16
N ARG A 406 -2.77 8.96 29.90
CA ARG A 406 -2.07 10.12 29.36
C ARG A 406 -0.57 10.00 29.60
N LYS A 407 0.23 10.55 28.69
CA LYS A 407 1.69 10.68 28.84
C LYS A 407 1.99 12.02 29.49
N SER A 408 2.79 12.00 30.56
CA SER A 408 3.28 13.23 31.21
C SER A 408 4.03 14.14 30.23
N ILE A 409 4.03 15.45 30.50
CA ILE A 409 4.77 16.43 29.71
C ILE A 409 6.28 16.16 29.66
N CYS A 410 6.89 15.74 30.78
CA CYS A 410 8.29 15.33 30.83
C CYS A 410 8.56 14.03 30.05
N GLY A 411 7.48 13.28 29.74
CA GLY A 411 7.56 12.09 28.93
C GLY A 411 8.33 10.95 29.57
N THR A 412 8.43 10.88 30.90
CA THR A 412 9.09 9.80 31.65
C THR A 412 8.09 8.79 32.24
N PHE A 413 6.84 9.21 32.46
CA PHE A 413 5.77 8.34 32.96
C PHE A 413 4.43 8.59 32.26
N ARG A 414 3.49 7.69 32.51
CA ARG A 414 2.07 7.80 32.15
C ARG A 414 1.21 7.76 33.40
N PHE A 415 0.01 8.30 33.32
CA PHE A 415 -0.94 8.30 34.42
C PHE A 415 -2.36 8.04 33.89
N LYS A 416 -3.23 7.52 34.75
CA LYS A 416 -4.62 7.25 34.41
C LYS A 416 -5.43 8.53 34.53
N THR A 417 -6.36 8.72 33.61
CA THR A 417 -7.36 9.78 33.68
C THR A 417 -8.77 9.20 33.54
N VAL A 418 -9.75 9.98 33.98
CA VAL A 418 -11.16 9.64 33.90
C VAL A 418 -11.99 10.90 33.61
N LEU A 419 -13.01 10.77 32.78
CA LEU A 419 -14.01 11.82 32.57
C LEU A 419 -15.03 11.79 33.71
N ILE A 420 -15.17 12.90 34.42
CA ILE A 420 -16.16 13.09 35.50
C ILE A 420 -17.14 14.16 35.07
N ASN A 421 -18.44 13.92 35.26
CA ASN A 421 -19.46 14.93 34.96
C ASN A 421 -19.23 16.15 35.86
N LYS A 422 -19.33 17.35 35.28
CA LYS A 422 -19.29 18.57 36.09
C LYS A 422 -20.48 18.60 37.07
N PRO A 423 -20.37 19.28 38.22
CA PRO A 423 -21.48 19.42 39.15
C PRO A 423 -22.76 19.97 38.50
N GLU A 424 -22.63 20.88 37.53
CA GLU A 424 -23.75 21.48 36.80
C GLU A 424 -24.10 20.75 35.48
N ALA A 425 -23.55 19.55 35.27
CA ALA A 425 -23.65 18.86 33.98
C ALA A 425 -25.10 18.50 33.63
N ARG A 426 -25.51 18.86 32.41
CA ARG A 426 -26.84 18.54 31.84
C ARG A 426 -26.93 17.15 31.23
N GLY A 427 -25.83 16.40 31.22
CA GLY A 427 -25.71 15.08 30.61
C GLY A 427 -24.27 14.59 30.59
N TYR A 428 -24.07 13.38 30.06
CA TYR A 428 -22.75 12.71 30.08
C TYR A 428 -21.67 13.41 29.23
N TRP A 429 -22.07 14.25 28.28
CA TRP A 429 -21.16 15.00 27.40
C TRP A 429 -20.51 16.20 28.09
N ASP A 430 -21.08 16.70 29.20
CA ASP A 430 -20.53 17.83 29.95
C ASP A 430 -19.65 17.33 31.10
N SER A 431 -18.44 16.92 30.74
CA SER A 431 -17.47 16.30 31.66
C SER A 431 -16.13 17.01 31.65
N THR A 432 -15.41 16.88 32.75
CA THR A 432 -14.02 17.31 32.92
C THR A 432 -13.14 16.07 33.06
N GLU A 433 -12.01 16.04 32.37
CA GLU A 433 -11.03 14.96 32.51
C GLU A 433 -10.13 15.24 33.72
N CYS A 434 -10.05 14.28 34.63
CA CYS A 434 -9.23 14.36 35.84
C CYS A 434 -8.18 13.24 35.87
N ALA A 435 -7.00 13.51 36.43
CA ALA A 435 -6.00 12.49 36.76
C ALA A 435 -6.51 11.63 37.93
N VAL A 436 -6.16 10.35 37.95
CA VAL A 436 -6.69 9.39 38.93
C VAL A 436 -5.59 8.90 39.85
N PHE A 437 -5.80 9.05 41.15
CA PHE A 437 -5.10 8.29 42.19
C PHE A 437 -5.99 7.13 42.66
N ILE A 438 -5.52 5.90 42.44
CA ILE A 438 -6.21 4.69 42.89
C ILE A 438 -5.76 4.36 44.30
N THR A 439 -6.66 4.55 45.27
CA THR A 439 -6.36 4.50 46.71
C THR A 439 -6.04 3.09 47.23
N ASP A 440 -6.61 2.06 46.61
CA ASP A 440 -6.46 0.64 46.94
C ASP A 440 -5.48 -0.10 46.00
N SER A 441 -4.60 0.64 45.31
CA SER A 441 -3.57 0.08 44.44
C SER A 441 -2.16 0.41 44.92
N LYS A 442 -1.15 -0.23 44.32
CA LYS A 442 0.25 0.02 44.66
C LYS A 442 0.60 1.49 44.41
N THR A 443 0.94 2.20 45.47
CA THR A 443 1.43 3.57 45.41
C THR A 443 2.89 3.59 44.97
N HIS A 444 3.19 4.41 43.97
CA HIS A 444 4.52 4.64 43.45
C HIS A 444 5.13 5.88 44.10
N PRO A 445 6.46 5.97 44.20
CA PRO A 445 7.10 7.22 44.59
C PRO A 445 6.75 8.34 43.60
N VAL A 446 6.62 9.56 44.10
CA VAL A 446 6.39 10.75 43.28
C VAL A 446 7.62 10.96 42.39
N PRO A 447 7.49 11.05 41.06
CA PRO A 447 8.63 11.27 40.17
C PRO A 447 9.29 12.63 40.43
N ASP A 448 10.62 12.72 40.30
CA ASP A 448 11.36 13.98 40.49
C ASP A 448 10.82 15.14 39.63
N SER A 449 10.38 14.82 38.41
CA SER A 449 9.74 15.77 37.50
C SER A 449 8.42 16.34 38.01
N MET A 450 7.86 15.81 39.11
CA MET A 450 6.67 16.31 39.79
C MET A 450 7.00 17.07 41.08
N THR A 451 8.23 16.95 41.60
CA THR A 451 8.70 17.58 42.85
C THR A 451 9.49 18.87 42.60
N THR A 452 10.18 19.00 41.48
CA THR A 452 10.85 20.27 41.12
C THR A 452 9.89 21.22 40.41
N ALA A 453 9.83 22.47 40.88
CA ALA A 453 9.08 23.56 40.27
C ALA A 453 9.71 24.08 38.96
N GLU A 454 10.87 23.56 38.56
CA GLU A 454 11.62 24.03 37.40
C GLU A 454 11.62 23.00 36.27
N GLY A 455 11.22 23.48 35.08
CA GLY A 455 11.45 22.83 33.79
C GLY A 455 10.18 22.43 33.06
N VAL A 456 9.63 23.34 32.23
CA VAL A 456 9.75 23.33 30.76
C VAL A 456 9.10 24.63 30.23
N GLN A 457 9.90 25.67 30.01
CA GLN A 457 9.69 26.56 28.87
C GLN A 457 10.41 25.90 27.68
N GLY A 458 9.68 25.66 26.61
CA GLY A 458 10.14 24.99 25.39
C GLY A 458 8.97 24.50 24.58
#